data_AF-A0A846GG19-F1
#
_entry.id   AF-A0A846GG19-F1
#
_cell.length_a   1.000
_cell.length_b   1.000
_cell.length_c   1.000
_cell.angle_alpha   90.00
_cell.angle_beta   90.00
_cell.angle_gamma   90.00
#
_symmetry.space_group_name_H-M   'P 1'
#
loop_
_entity.id
_entity.type
_entity.pdbx_description
1 polymer ?
#
loop_
_entity_poly.entity_id
_entity_poly.type
_entity_poly.pdbx_seq_one_letter_code
_entity_poly.pdbx_strand_id
1 'polypeptide(L)'
;MENIEYSGYWWLPLKEDEKIAGTLTFTNDEGIKLRLMGSLHNYSSRKEQFINVPIILGVTHEEIITLYDCSTYLDIRRSSRRFSIEECCPKLALIGRHFTNPNEILFHKAEVQYSYLSYWGELPGIKK
;
A
#
# COMPACT_ATOMS: atom_id res chain seq x y z
N MET A 1 -14.60 8.71 -6.59
CA MET A 1 -13.38 9.12 -5.88
C MET A 1 -12.31 9.39 -6.92
N GLU A 2 -11.54 10.46 -6.75
CA GLU A 2 -10.39 10.77 -7.60
C GLU A 2 -9.28 9.72 -7.38
N ASN A 3 -8.44 9.54 -8.41
CA ASN A 3 -7.26 8.70 -8.30
C ASN A 3 -6.26 9.40 -7.38
N ILE A 4 -5.75 8.68 -6.39
CA ILE A 4 -4.76 9.22 -5.43
C ILE A 4 -3.40 8.66 -5.82
N GLU A 5 -2.38 9.52 -5.82
CA GLU A 5 -1.00 9.15 -6.13
C GLU A 5 -0.03 9.72 -5.08
N TYR A 6 0.85 8.85 -4.59
CA TYR A 6 1.90 9.18 -3.64
C TYR A 6 3.24 8.69 -4.17
N SER A 7 4.10 9.62 -4.57
CA SER A 7 5.48 9.32 -4.94
C SER A 7 6.41 9.49 -3.73
N GLY A 8 7.32 8.53 -3.53
CA GLY A 8 8.18 8.52 -2.36
C GLY A 8 9.18 7.37 -2.33
N TYR A 9 9.71 7.13 -1.15
CA TYR A 9 10.65 6.05 -0.87
C TYR A 9 9.99 4.99 0.00
N TRP A 10 10.29 3.72 -0.30
CA TRP A 10 9.65 2.56 0.30
C TRP A 10 10.68 1.53 0.73
N TRP A 11 10.46 0.87 1.87
CA TRP A 11 11.39 -0.11 2.43
C TRP A 11 10.69 -1.13 3.35
N LEU A 12 11.39 -2.20 3.69
CA LEU A 12 10.95 -3.16 4.71
C LEU A 12 11.39 -2.69 6.10
N PRO A 13 10.61 -2.93 7.18
CA PRO A 13 10.96 -2.48 8.54
C PRO A 13 12.39 -2.84 9.00
N LEU A 14 12.91 -4.00 8.58
CA LEU A 14 14.25 -4.47 8.95
C LEU A 14 15.38 -3.93 8.06
N LYS A 15 15.06 -3.10 7.07
CA LYS A 15 15.97 -2.63 6.01
C LYS A 15 15.79 -1.13 5.73
N GLU A 16 15.86 -0.31 6.77
CA GLU A 16 15.65 1.15 6.66
C GLU A 16 16.65 1.87 5.74
N ASP A 17 17.84 1.31 5.58
CA ASP A 17 18.88 1.86 4.70
C ASP A 17 18.67 1.45 3.22
N GLU A 18 17.84 0.45 2.93
CA GLU A 18 17.57 -0.05 1.57
C GLU A 18 16.27 0.55 1.00
N LYS A 19 16.22 1.89 0.93
CA LYS A 19 15.05 2.62 0.43
C LYS A 19 14.97 2.58 -1.09
N ILE A 20 13.78 2.28 -1.61
CA ILE A 20 13.52 2.17 -3.04
C ILE A 20 12.50 3.21 -3.46
N ALA A 21 12.81 3.97 -4.51
CA ALA A 21 11.89 4.93 -5.07
C ALA A 21 10.68 4.19 -5.70
N GLY A 22 9.48 4.71 -5.47
CA GLY A 22 8.27 4.13 -6.02
C GLY A 22 7.05 5.03 -5.86
N THR A 23 5.98 4.62 -6.52
CA THR A 23 4.72 5.34 -6.58
C THR A 23 3.60 4.43 -6.09
N LEU A 24 2.88 4.87 -5.05
CA LEU A 24 1.67 4.26 -4.56
C LEU A 24 0.47 4.95 -5.21
N THR A 25 -0.39 4.16 -5.83
CA THR A 25 -1.61 4.63 -6.49
C THR A 25 -2.83 3.96 -5.87
N PHE A 26 -3.93 4.69 -5.76
CA PHE A 26 -5.25 4.14 -5.48
C PHE A 26 -6.23 4.53 -6.58
N THR A 27 -6.89 3.53 -7.16
CA THR A 27 -7.99 3.72 -8.12
C THR A 27 -9.18 2.85 -7.71
N ASN A 28 -10.40 3.22 -8.14
CA ASN A 28 -11.59 2.43 -7.82
C ASN A 28 -11.57 1.04 -8.48
N ASP A 29 -10.88 0.90 -9.62
CA ASP A 29 -10.87 -0.32 -10.42
C ASP A 29 -9.78 -1.30 -9.98
N GLU A 30 -8.58 -0.79 -9.67
CA GLU A 30 -7.42 -1.63 -9.34
C GLU A 30 -7.12 -1.70 -7.83
N GLY A 31 -7.76 -0.84 -7.03
CA GLY A 31 -7.48 -0.72 -5.61
C GLY A 31 -6.13 -0.06 -5.34
N ILE A 32 -5.44 -0.50 -4.28
CA ILE A 32 -4.14 0.05 -3.88
C ILE A 32 -3.02 -0.71 -4.59
N LYS A 33 -2.11 0.02 -5.22
CA LYS A 33 -0.98 -0.55 -5.94
C LYS A 33 0.29 0.27 -5.70
N LEU A 34 1.37 -0.40 -5.28
CA LEU A 34 2.69 0.18 -5.18
C LEU A 34 3.56 -0.31 -6.32
N ARG A 35 4.18 0.61 -7.06
CA ARG A 35 5.14 0.29 -8.13
C ARG A 35 6.51 0.82 -7.77
N LEU A 36 7.49 -0.07 -7.67
CA LEU A 36 8.85 0.23 -7.25
C LEU A 36 9.80 0.26 -8.45
N MET A 37 10.70 1.24 -8.48
CA MET A 37 11.82 1.32 -9.42
C MET A 37 13.02 0.53 -8.88
N GLY A 38 12.80 -0.76 -8.65
CA GLY A 38 13.74 -1.67 -8.01
C GLY A 38 12.99 -2.87 -7.45
N SER A 39 13.57 -3.52 -6.45
CA SER A 39 12.90 -4.60 -5.72
C SER A 39 13.32 -4.64 -4.25
N LEU A 40 12.35 -4.82 -3.35
CA LEU A 40 12.57 -4.95 -1.91
C LEU A 40 13.13 -6.33 -1.54
N HIS A 41 12.98 -7.30 -2.44
CA HIS A 41 13.34 -8.70 -2.22
C HIS A 41 14.39 -9.17 -3.22
N ASN A 42 15.34 -9.95 -2.73
CA ASN A 42 16.22 -10.72 -3.60
C ASN A 42 15.52 -12.04 -3.96
N TYR A 43 14.77 -12.02 -5.05
CA TYR A 43 14.14 -13.22 -5.59
C TYR A 43 15.23 -14.19 -6.05
N SER A 44 15.48 -15.21 -5.22
CA SER A 44 16.59 -16.14 -5.44
C SER A 44 16.22 -17.23 -6.46
N SER A 45 14.91 -17.43 -6.67
CA SER A 45 14.41 -18.47 -7.55
C SER A 45 13.15 -18.05 -8.32
N ARG A 46 12.96 -18.62 -9.52
CA ARG A 46 11.78 -18.38 -10.37
C ARG A 46 10.46 -18.88 -9.77
N LYS A 47 10.49 -19.61 -8.64
CA LYS A 47 9.31 -20.15 -7.94
C LYS A 47 8.73 -19.17 -6.91
N GLU A 48 9.49 -18.17 -6.49
CA GLU A 48 9.09 -17.15 -5.50
C GLU A 48 8.32 -15.97 -6.13
N GLN A 49 7.57 -16.21 -7.21
CA GLN A 49 6.88 -15.12 -7.93
C GLN A 49 5.76 -14.47 -7.11
N PHE A 50 5.32 -15.11 -6.03
CA PHE A 50 4.33 -14.58 -5.10
C PHE A 50 4.90 -14.65 -3.69
N ILE A 51 5.18 -13.48 -3.12
CA ILE A 51 5.59 -13.35 -1.72
C ILE A 51 4.52 -12.49 -1.06
N ASN A 52 4.09 -12.91 0.14
CA ASN A 52 3.29 -12.04 0.98
C ASN A 52 4.22 -11.29 1.93
N VAL A 53 4.19 -9.98 1.87
CA VAL A 53 5.01 -9.09 2.68
C VAL A 53 4.09 -8.42 3.68
N PRO A 54 4.25 -8.70 4.98
CA PRO A 54 3.27 -8.25 5.96
C PRO A 54 3.21 -6.73 6.06
N ILE A 55 4.37 -6.05 5.95
CA ILE A 55 4.50 -4.61 6.10
C ILE A 55 5.53 -4.05 5.12
N ILE A 56 5.18 -2.95 4.46
CA ILE A 56 6.09 -2.07 3.74
C ILE A 56 5.90 -0.66 4.29
N LEU A 57 7.01 0.01 4.61
CA LEU A 57 7.02 1.38 5.10
C LEU A 57 7.31 2.34 3.94
N GLY A 58 6.69 3.51 3.97
CA GLY A 58 6.87 4.54 2.96
C GLY A 58 6.93 5.94 3.54
N VAL A 59 7.74 6.79 2.93
CA VAL A 59 7.75 8.24 3.17
C VAL A 59 7.58 8.95 1.83
N THR A 60 6.62 9.85 1.79
CA THR A 60 6.35 10.74 0.67
C THR A 60 6.76 12.16 1.05
N HIS A 61 6.49 13.14 0.20
CA HIS A 61 6.75 14.54 0.53
C HIS A 61 5.96 15.05 1.74
N GLU A 62 4.75 14.52 1.95
CA GLU A 62 3.81 15.06 2.94
C GLU A 62 3.46 14.04 4.03
N GLU A 63 3.56 12.75 3.70
CA GLU A 63 2.95 11.69 4.49
C GLU A 63 3.90 10.54 4.80
N ILE A 64 3.68 9.97 5.98
CA ILE A 64 4.30 8.73 6.43
C ILE A 64 3.25 7.63 6.26
N ILE A 65 3.58 6.58 5.51
CA ILE A 65 2.60 5.56 5.09
C ILE A 65 3.09 4.18 5.52
N THR A 66 2.19 3.36 6.09
CA THR A 66 2.38 1.92 6.27
C THR A 66 1.45 1.17 5.33
N LEU A 67 2.01 0.30 4.50
CA LEU A 67 1.27 -0.65 3.70
C LEU A 67 1.22 -2.00 4.41
N TYR A 68 0.05 -2.61 4.44
CA TYR A 68 -0.21 -3.84 5.18
C TYR A 68 -0.73 -4.96 4.28
N ASP A 69 -0.30 -6.19 4.57
CA ASP A 69 -0.66 -7.43 3.87
C ASP A 69 -0.46 -7.30 2.35
N CYS A 70 0.79 -7.08 1.99
CA CYS A 70 1.22 -6.75 0.63
C CYS A 70 1.51 -8.02 -0.16
N SER A 71 0.63 -8.35 -1.09
CA SER A 71 0.94 -9.35 -2.11
C SER A 71 1.88 -8.74 -3.15
N THR A 72 3.11 -9.22 -3.22
CA THR A 72 4.08 -8.79 -4.25
C THR A 72 4.15 -9.81 -5.37
N TYR A 73 4.26 -9.30 -6.59
CA TYR A 73 4.62 -10.11 -7.74
C TYR A 73 5.75 -9.43 -8.52
N LEU A 74 6.80 -10.20 -8.81
CA LEU A 74 7.88 -9.72 -9.65
C LEU A 74 7.51 -9.96 -11.13
N ASP A 75 7.38 -8.88 -11.91
CA ASP A 75 7.28 -8.99 -13.36
C ASP A 75 8.65 -9.32 -13.97
N ILE A 76 9.02 -10.61 -13.90
CA ILE A 76 10.24 -11.15 -14.51
C ILE A 76 10.12 -11.16 -16.06
N ARG A 77 8.93 -10.88 -16.65
CA ARG A 77 8.68 -11.06 -18.08
C ARG A 77 9.31 -9.99 -18.98
N ARG A 78 10.09 -9.05 -18.44
CA ARG A 78 10.80 -8.04 -19.23
C ARG A 78 12.30 -8.06 -18.97
N SER A 79 12.92 -9.14 -19.45
CA SER A 79 14.38 -9.33 -19.58
C SER A 79 15.08 -8.30 -20.49
N SER A 80 14.41 -7.20 -20.83
CA SER A 80 14.91 -6.11 -21.67
C SER A 80 14.98 -4.75 -20.96
N ARG A 81 14.57 -4.65 -19.69
CA ARG A 81 14.70 -3.39 -18.93
C ARG A 81 16.08 -3.29 -18.30
N ARG A 82 16.70 -2.10 -18.38
CA ARG A 82 17.98 -1.76 -17.73
C ARG A 82 17.91 -1.78 -16.19
N PHE A 83 16.70 -1.88 -15.62
CA PHE A 83 16.42 -1.89 -14.18
C PHE A 83 15.17 -2.74 -13.87
N SER A 84 15.09 -3.26 -12.65
CA SER A 84 13.95 -4.06 -12.17
C SER A 84 12.75 -3.18 -11.78
N ILE A 85 11.55 -3.74 -11.90
CA ILE A 85 10.31 -3.13 -11.41
C ILE A 85 9.56 -4.21 -10.63
N GLU A 86 9.23 -3.91 -9.39
CA GLU A 86 8.38 -4.74 -8.52
C GLU A 86 7.02 -4.04 -8.34
N GLU A 87 5.94 -4.82 -8.42
CA GLU A 87 4.59 -4.33 -8.16
C GLU A 87 4.00 -5.08 -6.96
N CYS A 88 3.47 -4.31 -6.01
CA CYS A 88 2.87 -4.81 -4.79
C CYS A 88 1.41 -4.34 -4.70
N CYS A 89 0.52 -5.24 -4.31
CA CYS A 89 -0.89 -4.96 -4.08
C CYS A 89 -1.18 -5.12 -2.57
N PRO A 90 -1.03 -4.05 -1.78
CA PRO A 90 -1.40 -4.04 -0.36
C PRO A 90 -2.92 -4.04 -0.18
N LYS A 91 -3.39 -4.66 0.90
CA LYS A 91 -4.81 -4.62 1.26
C LYS A 91 -5.21 -3.33 1.97
N LEU A 92 -4.25 -2.69 2.65
CA LEU A 92 -4.50 -1.47 3.42
C LEU A 92 -3.30 -0.53 3.35
N ALA A 93 -3.59 0.76 3.26
CA ALA A 93 -2.63 1.84 3.44
C ALA A 93 -3.03 2.67 4.66
N LEU A 94 -2.16 2.76 5.65
CA LEU A 94 -2.33 3.53 6.88
C LEU A 94 -1.45 4.78 6.79
N ILE A 95 -2.08 5.95 6.79
CA ILE A 95 -1.40 7.24 6.64
C ILE A 95 -1.20 7.87 8.02
N GLY A 96 -0.07 8.55 8.21
CA GLY A 96 0.29 9.33 9.40
C GLY A 96 1.15 8.58 10.43
N ARG A 97 1.46 7.30 10.22
CA ARG A 97 2.30 6.51 11.14
C ARG A 97 2.95 5.30 10.48
N HIS A 98 4.18 5.00 10.90
CA HIS A 98 4.83 3.71 10.65
C HIS A 98 4.49 2.69 11.73
N PHE A 99 4.06 1.51 11.30
CA PHE A 99 3.96 0.31 12.13
C PHE A 99 5.00 -0.68 11.66
N THR A 100 5.86 -1.14 12.55
CA THR A 100 6.96 -2.05 12.17
C THR A 100 6.59 -3.52 12.30
N ASN A 101 5.50 -3.81 13.02
CA ASN A 101 4.99 -5.14 13.27
C ASN A 101 3.47 -5.20 13.05
N PRO A 102 2.94 -6.21 12.33
CA PRO A 102 1.50 -6.44 12.19
C PRO A 102 0.72 -6.40 13.50
N ASN A 103 1.31 -6.91 14.59
CA ASN A 103 0.66 -6.98 15.89
C ASN A 103 0.50 -5.61 16.57
N GLU A 104 1.15 -4.55 16.07
CA GLU A 104 0.96 -3.18 16.56
C GLU A 104 -0.31 -2.53 16.00
N ILE A 105 -0.86 -3.10 14.91
CA ILE A 105 -2.03 -2.57 14.21
C ILE A 105 -3.30 -3.04 14.94
N LEU A 106 -3.51 -2.49 16.14
CA LEU A 106 -4.65 -2.77 17.01
C LEU A 106 -5.50 -1.52 17.20
N PHE A 107 -6.64 -1.48 16.52
CA PHE A 107 -7.59 -0.37 16.62
C PHE A 107 -8.74 -0.74 17.55
N HIS A 108 -8.91 0.02 18.63
CA HIS A 108 -10.04 -0.15 19.56
C HIS A 108 -11.36 0.40 18.98
N LYS A 109 -11.26 1.38 18.07
CA LYS A 109 -12.38 2.05 17.42
C LYS A 109 -11.92 2.54 16.04
N ALA A 110 -12.81 2.48 15.07
CA ALA A 110 -12.69 3.19 13.80
C ALA A 110 -13.86 4.19 13.67
N GLU A 111 -13.59 5.37 13.14
CA GLU A 111 -14.60 6.38 12.85
C GLU A 111 -14.58 6.65 11.36
N VAL A 112 -15.74 6.51 10.72
CA VAL A 112 -15.88 6.67 9.27
C VAL A 112 -16.85 7.82 9.03
N GLN A 113 -16.35 8.90 8.44
CA GLN A 113 -17.15 10.05 8.08
C GLN A 113 -17.37 10.06 6.57
N TYR A 114 -18.61 9.89 6.15
CA TYR A 114 -19.01 10.03 4.75
C TYR A 114 -19.63 11.42 4.56
N SER A 115 -19.16 12.15 3.55
CA SER A 115 -19.54 13.54 3.31
C SER A 115 -21.06 13.78 3.20
N TYR A 116 -21.85 12.75 2.88
CA TYR A 116 -23.30 12.86 2.68
C TYR A 116 -24.14 11.81 3.41
N LEU A 117 -23.57 10.99 4.29
CA LEU A 117 -24.34 9.92 4.94
C LEU A 117 -25.46 10.46 5.84
N SER A 118 -25.24 11.59 6.49
CA SER A 118 -26.28 12.29 7.27
C SER A 118 -27.47 12.69 6.41
N TYR A 119 -27.24 13.17 5.19
CA TYR A 119 -28.30 13.54 4.23
C TYR A 119 -29.08 12.32 3.72
N TRP A 120 -28.44 11.16 3.61
CA TRP A 120 -29.11 9.91 3.21
C TRP A 120 -29.94 9.30 4.36
N GLY A 121 -29.55 9.56 5.61
CA GLY A 121 -30.26 9.09 6.80
C GLY A 121 -31.63 9.76 7.03
N GLU A 122 -31.91 10.88 6.37
CA GLU A 122 -33.18 11.62 6.45
C GLU A 122 -34.22 11.18 5.41
N LEU A 123 -34.08 9.98 4.82
CA LEU A 123 -35.11 9.43 3.95
C LEU A 123 -36.44 9.26 4.71
N PRO A 124 -37.55 9.84 4.22
CA PRO A 124 -38.86 9.72 4.87
C PRO A 124 -39.34 8.28 4.77
N GLY A 125 -39.14 7.50 5.83
CA GLY A 125 -39.58 6.09 5.87
C GLY A 125 -39.00 5.27 7.01
N ILE A 126 -37.84 5.65 7.56
CA ILE A 126 -37.27 4.97 8.72
C ILE A 126 -37.79 5.67 9.98
N LYS A 127 -38.91 5.18 10.51
CA LYS A 127 -39.40 5.62 11.83
C LYS A 127 -38.46 5.06 12.92
N LYS A 128 -38.02 5.96 13.80
CA LYS A 128 -37.36 5.65 15.08
C LYS A 128 -38.24 4.80 15.98
#